data_AF-A0A9E2BGV6-F1
#
_entry.id   AF-A0A9E2BGV6-F1
#
_cell.length_a   1.000
_cell.length_b   1.000
_cell.length_c   1.000
_cell.angle_alpha   90.00
_cell.angle_beta   90.00
_cell.angle_gamma   90.00
#
_symmetry.space_group_name_H-M   'P 1'
#
loop_
_entity.id
_entity.type
_entity.pdbx_description
1 polymer ?
#
loop_
_entity_poly.entity_id
_entity_poly.type
_entity_poly.pdbx_seq_one_letter_code
_entity_poly.pdbx_strand_id
1 'polypeptide(L)'
;MDTEISLYRRWRPQYFSEVAGQLHVVKTLKNMVEGGKINHAYLFTGPRGTGKTSIARILARAINCLDPLEGNPCGKCIPCINLLSGNSMDILEIDAASNRGIDEIKDLRSKVSFTPTLLKYKVYIIDEVHMLTTEAFNALLKTLEEPPNFVVFVLATTEPHKVPPTIASRCLRFDFRNLSEEDMINLLKKVCKHEGFSIEEKSLSVLIEASQGSLRDALTYLEQVESFAGKEMKDEDVYIVLGIPSPNWVREYLQDLLLKRRENGINRVEELVSLGRDFRQSIRQVTIQLRNLIIIRMGEQGKKIFVDEELLTKTSDVPIEELIIILDKLISQENELRFSLDPRLTLELFTLKEASPVSTKLLTKEVVITAKHEEFLPETKTISPSVVSETTFSLESFLNFIKETKKHFIFGSMISLAAEHSFTDNDLTLYFRVKEKPQLEFLSKEKSNLEKMLSEFIKTPSTISLKYIPEKSSDFDLREDTIVKKALELFEGSSLIVRKVDNDEK
;
A
#
# COMPACT_ATOMS: atom_id res chain seq x y z
N MET A 1 -0.18 -6.74 -38.95
CA MET A 1 -0.88 -7.76 -38.15
C MET A 1 -0.36 -7.83 -36.70
N ASP A 2 0.44 -6.86 -36.22
CA ASP A 2 0.97 -6.86 -34.83
C ASP A 2 0.22 -5.93 -33.85
N THR A 3 -1.00 -5.49 -34.20
CA THR A 3 -1.81 -4.57 -33.38
C THR A 3 -2.57 -5.24 -32.24
N GLU A 4 -2.54 -6.57 -32.11
CA GLU A 4 -3.23 -7.29 -31.01
C GLU A 4 -2.40 -7.41 -29.72
N ILE A 5 -1.10 -7.10 -29.76
CA ILE A 5 -0.22 -7.26 -28.60
C ILE A 5 0.01 -5.90 -27.95
N SER A 6 -0.27 -5.83 -26.64
CA SER A 6 -0.11 -4.60 -25.86
C SER A 6 1.30 -4.03 -25.96
N LEU A 7 1.42 -2.70 -25.89
CA LEU A 7 2.66 -1.97 -26.12
C LEU A 7 3.79 -2.41 -25.17
N TYR A 8 3.48 -2.63 -23.88
CA TYR A 8 4.48 -3.13 -22.91
C TYR A 8 4.99 -4.55 -23.21
N ARG A 9 4.22 -5.37 -23.95
CA ARG A 9 4.65 -6.71 -24.37
C ARG A 9 5.53 -6.63 -25.61
N ARG A 10 5.15 -5.80 -26.59
CA ARG A 10 5.95 -5.55 -27.81
C ARG A 10 7.32 -4.96 -27.48
N TRP A 11 7.36 -4.02 -26.54
CA TRP A 11 8.59 -3.35 -26.10
C TRP A 11 9.31 -4.03 -24.95
N ARG A 12 8.95 -5.28 -24.62
CA ARG A 12 9.67 -6.05 -23.60
C ARG A 12 11.08 -6.35 -24.14
N PRO A 13 12.16 -5.97 -23.41
CA PRO A 13 13.51 -6.13 -23.91
C PRO A 13 13.84 -7.61 -24.13
N GLN A 14 14.49 -7.90 -25.26
CA GLN A 14 14.92 -9.24 -25.65
C GLN A 14 16.41 -9.46 -25.40
N TYR A 15 17.18 -8.38 -25.25
CA TYR A 15 18.62 -8.41 -24.98
C TYR A 15 18.95 -7.58 -23.75
N PHE A 16 20.05 -7.92 -23.06
CA PHE A 16 20.55 -7.15 -21.92
C PHE A 16 20.85 -5.70 -22.31
N SER A 17 21.32 -5.48 -23.54
CA SER A 17 21.59 -4.14 -24.11
C SER A 17 20.34 -3.27 -24.33
N GLU A 18 19.14 -3.85 -24.30
CA GLU A 18 17.89 -3.11 -24.50
C GLU A 18 17.21 -2.73 -23.18
N VAL A 19 17.70 -3.27 -22.07
CA VAL A 19 17.16 -2.97 -20.74
C VAL A 19 17.46 -1.51 -20.41
N ALA A 20 16.40 -0.72 -20.19
CA ALA A 20 16.55 0.64 -19.67
C ALA A 20 17.02 0.60 -18.21
N GLY A 21 18.05 1.37 -17.87
CA GLY A 21 18.62 1.42 -16.53
C GLY A 21 19.20 0.10 -16.03
N GLN A 22 19.17 -0.12 -14.70
CA GLN A 22 19.68 -1.32 -14.02
C GLN A 22 21.13 -1.72 -14.39
N LEU A 23 21.98 -0.74 -14.69
CA LEU A 23 23.32 -0.97 -15.25
C LEU A 23 24.16 -1.93 -14.42
N HIS A 24 24.07 -1.88 -13.08
CA HIS A 24 24.82 -2.77 -12.19
C HIS A 24 24.34 -4.23 -12.29
N VAL A 25 23.03 -4.47 -12.37
CA VAL A 25 22.45 -5.82 -12.53
C VAL A 25 22.83 -6.38 -13.89
N VAL A 26 22.56 -5.60 -14.95
CA VAL A 26 22.79 -6.00 -16.34
C VAL A 26 24.26 -6.33 -16.58
N LYS A 27 25.18 -5.45 -16.18
CA LYS A 27 26.62 -5.67 -16.35
C LYS A 27 27.11 -6.92 -15.62
N THR A 28 26.64 -7.15 -14.40
CA THR A 28 27.03 -8.32 -13.62
C THR A 28 26.54 -9.62 -14.28
N LEU A 29 25.29 -9.65 -14.74
CA LEU A 29 24.74 -10.82 -15.43
C LEU A 29 25.44 -11.08 -16.77
N LYS A 30 25.74 -10.04 -17.57
CA LYS A 30 26.53 -10.17 -18.81
C LYS A 30 27.89 -10.83 -18.53
N ASN A 31 28.62 -10.32 -17.54
CA ASN A 31 29.93 -10.86 -17.15
C ASN A 31 29.85 -12.33 -16.67
N MET A 32 28.79 -12.70 -15.95
CA MET A 32 28.58 -14.07 -15.49
C MET A 32 28.33 -15.03 -16.66
N VAL A 33 27.52 -14.62 -17.64
CA VAL A 33 27.24 -15.39 -18.84
C VAL A 33 28.51 -15.57 -19.68
N GLU A 34 29.26 -14.49 -19.92
CA GLU A 34 30.53 -14.54 -20.66
C GLU A 34 31.56 -15.44 -19.98
N GLY A 35 31.68 -15.34 -18.65
CA GLY A 35 32.61 -16.15 -17.87
C GLY A 35 32.15 -17.59 -17.62
N GLY A 36 30.95 -17.98 -18.05
CA GLY A 36 30.37 -19.30 -17.80
C GLY A 36 30.13 -19.61 -16.32
N LYS A 37 30.10 -18.59 -15.44
CA LYS A 37 29.92 -18.73 -13.99
C LYS A 37 28.45 -18.56 -13.62
N ILE A 38 27.65 -19.60 -13.91
CA ILE A 38 26.21 -19.59 -13.64
C ILE A 38 25.93 -20.12 -12.24
N ASN A 39 25.14 -19.37 -11.45
CA ASN A 39 24.67 -19.83 -10.15
C ASN A 39 23.40 -20.68 -10.31
N HIS A 40 23.18 -21.59 -9.38
CA HIS A 40 21.99 -22.44 -9.36
C HIS A 40 20.72 -21.67 -8.97
N ALA A 41 20.85 -20.54 -8.26
CA ALA A 41 19.71 -19.73 -7.83
C ALA A 41 20.01 -18.23 -7.81
N TYR A 42 19.05 -17.45 -8.32
CA TYR A 42 19.05 -15.99 -8.37
C TYR A 42 17.82 -15.45 -7.66
N LEU A 43 17.99 -14.39 -6.86
CA LEU A 43 16.88 -13.68 -6.21
C LEU A 43 16.84 -12.23 -6.70
N PHE A 44 15.88 -11.93 -7.56
CA PHE A 44 15.64 -10.60 -8.12
C PHE A 44 14.63 -9.85 -7.25
N THR A 45 15.07 -8.79 -6.60
CA THR A 45 14.28 -8.01 -5.63
C THR A 45 14.09 -6.59 -6.13
N GLY A 46 12.94 -5.99 -5.88
CA GLY A 46 12.74 -4.57 -6.12
C GLY A 46 11.34 -4.21 -6.60
N PRO A 47 11.05 -2.92 -6.80
CA PRO A 47 9.71 -2.45 -7.14
C PRO A 47 9.12 -3.10 -8.41
N ARG A 48 7.79 -3.08 -8.54
CA ARG A 48 7.10 -3.58 -9.72
C ARG A 48 7.49 -2.77 -10.95
N GLY A 49 7.51 -3.40 -12.14
CA GLY A 49 7.78 -2.70 -13.40
C GLY A 49 9.24 -2.33 -13.68
N THR A 50 10.17 -2.68 -12.78
CA THR A 50 11.63 -2.42 -12.93
C THR A 50 12.37 -3.40 -13.85
N GLY A 51 11.66 -4.39 -14.42
CA GLY A 51 12.21 -5.33 -15.39
C GLY A 51 12.66 -6.69 -14.86
N LYS A 52 12.43 -7.02 -13.58
CA LYS A 52 12.82 -8.31 -12.96
C LYS A 52 12.53 -9.54 -13.83
N THR A 53 11.28 -9.76 -14.18
CA THR A 53 10.83 -10.91 -15.00
C THR A 53 11.34 -10.84 -16.44
N SER A 54 11.55 -9.64 -16.99
CA SER A 54 12.14 -9.47 -18.32
C SER A 54 13.61 -9.88 -18.33
N ILE A 55 14.40 -9.40 -17.35
CA ILE A 55 15.80 -9.78 -17.18
C ILE A 55 15.93 -11.28 -16.89
N ALA A 56 15.00 -11.87 -16.13
CA ALA A 56 14.98 -13.31 -15.88
C ALA A 56 14.87 -14.14 -17.18
N ARG A 57 13.98 -13.73 -18.09
CA ARG A 57 13.83 -14.36 -19.41
C ARG A 57 15.06 -14.16 -20.29
N ILE A 58 15.66 -12.96 -20.28
CA ILE A 58 16.90 -12.69 -21.02
C ILE A 58 18.03 -13.58 -20.48
N LEU A 59 18.19 -13.69 -19.17
CA LEU A 59 19.18 -14.57 -18.53
C LEU A 59 18.97 -16.02 -18.94
N ALA A 60 17.73 -16.53 -18.87
CA ALA A 60 17.40 -17.90 -19.22
C ALA A 60 17.73 -18.24 -20.68
N ARG A 61 17.58 -17.26 -21.58
CA ARG A 61 18.03 -17.35 -22.99
C ARG A 61 19.55 -17.28 -23.11
N ALA A 62 20.18 -16.37 -22.40
CA ALA A 62 21.62 -16.13 -22.48
C ALA A 62 22.44 -17.35 -22.01
N ILE A 63 22.07 -17.98 -20.89
CA ILE A 63 22.78 -19.16 -20.35
C ILE A 63 22.61 -20.42 -21.21
N ASN A 64 21.54 -20.45 -22.02
CA ASN A 64 21.22 -21.53 -22.95
C ASN A 64 21.62 -21.22 -24.40
N CYS A 65 22.23 -20.06 -24.64
CA CYS A 65 22.72 -19.66 -25.94
C CYS A 65 24.00 -20.46 -26.29
N LEU A 66 24.10 -20.91 -27.54
CA LEU A 66 25.29 -21.64 -28.02
C LEU A 66 26.50 -20.72 -28.24
N ASP A 67 26.24 -19.44 -28.52
CA ASP A 67 27.26 -18.45 -28.89
C ASP A 67 26.86 -17.07 -28.34
N PRO A 68 26.90 -16.85 -27.02
CA PRO A 68 26.53 -15.56 -26.43
C PRO A 68 27.49 -14.44 -26.87
N LEU A 69 26.93 -13.29 -27.25
CA LEU A 69 27.69 -12.14 -27.74
C LEU A 69 27.72 -11.05 -26.67
N GLU A 70 28.90 -10.81 -26.10
CA GLU A 70 29.04 -9.96 -24.91
C GLU A 70 27.98 -10.32 -23.83
N GLY A 71 27.81 -11.61 -23.53
CA GLY A 71 26.83 -12.06 -22.53
C GLY A 71 25.35 -11.92 -22.95
N ASN A 72 25.03 -11.33 -24.10
CA ASN A 72 23.68 -11.35 -24.66
C ASN A 72 23.38 -12.69 -25.34
N PRO A 73 22.11 -13.12 -25.37
CA PRO A 73 21.71 -14.19 -26.28
C PRO A 73 21.93 -13.75 -27.73
N CYS A 74 22.38 -14.63 -28.62
CA CYS A 74 22.70 -14.24 -30.01
C CYS A 74 21.49 -14.06 -30.91
N GLY A 75 20.30 -14.49 -30.48
CA GLY A 75 19.06 -14.39 -31.26
C GLY A 75 18.93 -15.33 -32.45
N LYS A 76 20.03 -15.93 -32.94
CA LYS A 76 20.09 -16.73 -34.18
C LYS A 76 20.23 -18.25 -33.98
N CYS A 77 20.67 -18.71 -32.81
CA CYS A 77 20.82 -20.14 -32.56
C CYS A 77 19.47 -20.82 -32.23
N ILE A 78 19.38 -22.14 -32.46
CA ILE A 78 18.15 -22.92 -32.24
C ILE A 78 17.55 -22.69 -30.84
N PRO A 79 18.34 -22.75 -29.73
CA PRO A 79 17.81 -22.39 -28.41
C PRO A 79 17.22 -20.97 -28.36
N CYS A 80 17.94 -19.97 -28.87
CA CYS A 80 17.47 -18.58 -28.84
C CYS A 80 16.15 -18.38 -29.59
N ILE A 81 15.99 -19.04 -30.74
CA ILE A 81 14.77 -18.97 -31.56
C ILE A 81 13.60 -19.66 -30.85
N ASN A 82 13.80 -20.90 -30.38
CA ASN A 82 12.75 -21.67 -29.69
C ASN A 82 12.26 -21.00 -28.40
N LEU A 83 13.18 -20.36 -27.68
CA LEU A 83 12.87 -19.64 -26.45
C LEU A 83 12.14 -18.32 -26.73
N LEU A 84 12.44 -17.63 -27.83
CA LEU A 84 11.71 -16.43 -28.24
C LEU A 84 10.26 -16.75 -28.63
N SER A 85 10.02 -17.89 -29.28
CA SER A 85 8.68 -18.33 -29.65
C SER A 85 7.86 -18.92 -28.50
N GLY A 86 8.42 -19.00 -27.28
CA GLY A 86 7.73 -19.54 -26.10
C GLY A 86 7.53 -21.06 -26.09
N ASN A 87 8.19 -21.79 -26.99
CA ASN A 87 7.93 -23.22 -27.23
C ASN A 87 8.90 -24.15 -26.49
N SER A 88 9.20 -23.87 -25.21
CA SER A 88 10.20 -24.64 -24.46
C SER A 88 9.63 -25.28 -23.20
N MET A 89 9.78 -26.59 -23.09
CA MET A 89 9.49 -27.35 -21.85
C MET A 89 10.60 -27.20 -20.80
N ASP A 90 11.76 -26.66 -21.19
CA ASP A 90 12.92 -26.51 -20.31
C ASP A 90 12.97 -25.14 -19.62
N ILE A 91 12.09 -24.21 -19.97
CA ILE A 91 11.88 -22.96 -19.23
C ILE A 91 10.46 -22.96 -18.69
N LEU A 92 10.32 -22.99 -17.37
CA LEU A 92 9.03 -22.92 -16.70
C LEU A 92 8.91 -21.58 -16.00
N GLU A 93 7.95 -20.76 -16.42
CA GLU A 93 7.59 -19.52 -15.74
C GLU A 93 6.31 -19.75 -14.93
N ILE A 94 6.40 -19.49 -13.64
CA ILE A 94 5.34 -19.71 -12.66
C ILE A 94 5.07 -18.39 -11.96
N ASP A 95 3.84 -17.92 -12.09
CA ASP A 95 3.34 -16.82 -11.27
C ASP A 95 2.90 -17.39 -9.92
N ALA A 96 3.69 -17.12 -8.87
CA ALA A 96 3.39 -17.57 -7.53
C ALA A 96 2.10 -16.95 -6.99
N ALA A 97 1.66 -15.78 -7.49
CA ALA A 97 0.38 -15.21 -7.07
C ALA A 97 -0.82 -16.06 -7.50
N SER A 98 -0.67 -16.85 -8.57
CA SER A 98 -1.70 -17.75 -9.09
C SER A 98 -1.48 -19.21 -8.68
N ASN A 99 -0.23 -19.59 -8.37
CA ASN A 99 0.20 -20.95 -8.02
C ASN A 99 0.85 -20.96 -6.62
N ARG A 100 0.10 -20.53 -5.60
CA ARG A 100 0.63 -20.32 -4.23
C ARG A 100 0.86 -21.61 -3.47
N GLY A 101 0.14 -22.67 -3.85
CA GLY A 101 -0.04 -23.88 -3.06
C GLY A 101 1.17 -24.80 -3.01
N ILE A 102 1.15 -25.70 -2.04
CA ILE A 102 2.18 -26.71 -1.84
C ILE A 102 2.19 -27.75 -2.98
N ASP A 103 1.03 -28.03 -3.58
CA ASP A 103 0.89 -29.10 -4.57
C ASP A 103 1.55 -28.73 -5.90
N GLU A 104 1.43 -27.48 -6.35
CA GLU A 104 2.11 -26.98 -7.54
C GLU A 104 3.64 -27.01 -7.35
N ILE A 105 4.13 -26.66 -6.16
CA ILE A 105 5.56 -26.69 -5.86
C ILE A 105 6.08 -28.13 -5.67
N LYS A 106 5.27 -29.05 -5.14
CA LYS A 106 5.62 -30.48 -5.10
C LYS A 106 5.71 -31.07 -6.51
N ASP A 107 4.76 -30.73 -7.38
CA ASP A 107 4.81 -31.14 -8.79
C ASP A 107 6.04 -30.57 -9.49
N LEU A 108 6.34 -29.28 -9.28
CA LEU A 108 7.58 -28.64 -9.73
C LEU A 108 8.80 -29.44 -9.27
N ARG A 109 8.92 -29.71 -7.96
CA ARG A 109 10.06 -30.45 -7.39
C ARG A 109 10.21 -31.84 -8.00
N SER A 110 9.10 -32.55 -8.25
CA SER A 110 9.15 -33.86 -8.91
C SER A 110 9.75 -33.74 -10.32
N LYS A 111 9.47 -32.63 -11.01
CA LYS A 111 9.96 -32.35 -12.36
C LYS A 111 11.40 -31.84 -12.40
N VAL A 112 11.95 -31.34 -11.29
CA VAL A 112 13.31 -30.77 -11.22
C VAL A 112 14.39 -31.84 -11.39
N SER A 113 14.13 -33.07 -10.94
CA SER A 113 15.10 -34.16 -11.06
C SER A 113 15.33 -34.66 -12.49
N PHE A 114 14.47 -34.29 -13.44
CA PHE A 114 14.63 -34.67 -14.85
C PHE A 114 15.53 -33.70 -15.59
N THR A 115 16.50 -34.26 -16.33
CA THR A 115 17.41 -33.54 -17.21
C THR A 115 16.66 -32.69 -18.23
N PRO A 116 17.26 -31.58 -18.72
CA PRO A 116 16.65 -30.78 -19.78
C PRO A 116 16.52 -31.60 -21.07
N THR A 117 15.52 -31.28 -21.89
CA THR A 117 15.21 -32.02 -23.13
C THR A 117 16.10 -31.56 -24.29
N LEU A 118 16.26 -30.24 -24.44
CA LEU A 118 16.95 -29.59 -25.57
C LEU A 118 17.96 -28.55 -25.12
N LEU A 119 17.79 -27.96 -23.93
CA LEU A 119 18.62 -26.88 -23.43
C LEU A 119 19.79 -27.38 -22.56
N LYS A 120 20.76 -26.50 -22.31
CA LYS A 120 21.88 -26.78 -21.39
C LYS A 120 21.41 -26.74 -19.93
N TYR A 121 20.53 -25.80 -19.61
CA TYR A 121 19.95 -25.59 -18.30
C TYR A 121 18.43 -25.59 -18.38
N LYS A 122 17.81 -26.26 -17.40
CA LYS A 122 16.39 -26.16 -17.10
C LYS A 122 16.16 -25.00 -16.14
N VAL A 123 15.40 -24.00 -16.57
CA VAL A 123 15.25 -22.73 -15.85
C VAL A 123 13.84 -22.60 -15.27
N TYR A 124 13.76 -22.35 -13.97
CA TYR A 124 12.52 -22.09 -13.26
C TYR A 124 12.46 -20.62 -12.87
N ILE A 125 11.59 -19.85 -13.53
CA ILE A 125 11.33 -18.46 -13.20
C ILE A 125 10.08 -18.42 -12.33
N ILE A 126 10.23 -18.05 -11.05
CA ILE A 126 9.11 -17.93 -10.11
C ILE A 126 8.89 -16.45 -9.83
N ASP A 127 7.84 -15.88 -10.42
CA ASP A 127 7.50 -14.46 -10.24
C ASP A 127 6.61 -14.27 -8.99
N GLU A 128 6.75 -13.11 -8.36
CA GLU A 128 6.15 -12.77 -7.07
C GLU A 128 6.29 -13.87 -6.00
N VAL A 129 7.48 -14.45 -5.85
CA VAL A 129 7.75 -15.61 -4.97
C VAL A 129 7.32 -15.41 -3.52
N HIS A 130 7.23 -14.16 -3.06
CA HIS A 130 6.72 -13.82 -1.71
C HIS A 130 5.26 -14.21 -1.48
N MET A 131 4.52 -14.56 -2.54
CA MET A 131 3.13 -15.01 -2.48
C MET A 131 2.99 -16.51 -2.20
N LEU A 132 4.10 -17.28 -2.23
CA LEU A 132 4.10 -18.69 -1.88
C LEU A 132 3.76 -18.90 -0.40
N THR A 133 3.08 -19.99 -0.08
CA THR A 133 2.88 -20.38 1.33
C THR A 133 4.18 -20.84 1.98
N THR A 134 4.20 -20.86 3.31
CA THR A 134 5.34 -21.37 4.09
C THR A 134 5.69 -22.81 3.73
N GLU A 135 4.70 -23.65 3.49
CA GLU A 135 4.90 -25.05 3.14
C GLU A 135 5.50 -25.19 1.74
N ALA A 136 5.07 -24.34 0.79
CA ALA A 136 5.66 -24.24 -0.54
C ALA A 136 7.14 -23.82 -0.48
N PHE A 137 7.50 -22.83 0.34
CA PHE A 137 8.91 -22.47 0.56
C PHE A 137 9.73 -23.64 1.10
N ASN A 138 9.20 -24.37 2.10
CA ASN A 138 9.87 -25.52 2.67
C ASN A 138 10.07 -26.65 1.65
N ALA A 139 9.12 -26.84 0.73
CA ALA A 139 9.26 -27.81 -0.34
C ALA A 139 10.38 -27.44 -1.34
N LEU A 140 10.64 -26.14 -1.56
CA LEU A 140 11.75 -25.66 -2.40
C LEU A 140 13.12 -25.77 -1.71
N LEU A 141 13.19 -25.67 -0.38
CA LEU A 141 14.48 -25.64 0.36
C LEU A 141 15.39 -26.80 0.00
N LYS A 142 14.89 -28.03 0.00
CA LYS A 142 15.69 -29.22 -0.32
C LYS A 142 16.31 -29.13 -1.72
N THR A 143 15.59 -28.53 -2.65
CA THR A 143 16.02 -28.39 -4.05
C THR A 143 17.03 -27.25 -4.23
N LEU A 144 16.94 -26.20 -3.41
CA LEU A 144 17.89 -25.09 -3.39
C LEU A 144 19.18 -25.43 -2.62
N GLU A 145 19.12 -26.35 -1.66
CA GLU A 145 20.28 -26.86 -0.92
C GLU A 145 21.15 -27.78 -1.76
N GLU A 146 20.52 -28.71 -2.48
CA GLU A 146 21.20 -29.71 -3.32
C GLU A 146 20.63 -29.68 -4.75
N PRO A 147 20.83 -28.59 -5.50
CA PRO A 147 20.28 -28.45 -6.85
C PRO A 147 21.02 -29.37 -7.83
N PRO A 148 20.31 -30.00 -8.79
CA PRO A 148 20.97 -30.63 -9.92
C PRO A 148 21.80 -29.60 -10.71
N ASN A 149 22.98 -29.99 -11.21
CA ASN A 149 23.91 -29.09 -11.90
C ASN A 149 23.34 -28.39 -13.15
N PHE A 150 22.27 -28.93 -13.72
CA PHE A 150 21.58 -28.41 -14.90
C PHE A 150 20.35 -27.55 -14.56
N VAL A 151 20.06 -27.28 -13.28
CA VAL A 151 18.88 -26.53 -12.86
C VAL A 151 19.28 -25.12 -12.42
N VAL A 152 18.53 -24.13 -12.88
CA VAL A 152 18.69 -22.73 -12.48
C VAL A 152 17.36 -22.16 -12.04
N PHE A 153 17.30 -21.64 -10.82
CA PHE A 153 16.16 -20.91 -10.27
C PHE A 153 16.35 -19.40 -10.42
N VAL A 154 15.31 -18.70 -10.87
CA VAL A 154 15.22 -17.25 -10.84
C VAL A 154 13.95 -16.86 -10.09
N LEU A 155 14.13 -16.44 -8.85
CA LEU A 155 13.05 -16.01 -7.97
C LEU A 155 12.91 -14.49 -8.08
N ALA A 156 11.74 -13.98 -8.41
CA ALA A 156 11.47 -12.55 -8.46
C ALA A 156 10.47 -12.13 -7.38
N THR A 157 10.70 -11.00 -6.71
CA THR A 157 9.79 -10.48 -5.70
C THR A 157 9.80 -8.96 -5.61
N THR A 158 8.63 -8.38 -5.35
CA THR A 158 8.46 -6.97 -4.94
C THR A 158 8.62 -6.75 -3.43
N GLU A 159 8.44 -7.80 -2.63
CA GLU A 159 8.50 -7.76 -1.16
C GLU A 159 9.60 -8.69 -0.63
N PRO A 160 10.88 -8.26 -0.62
CA PRO A 160 12.00 -9.11 -0.21
C PRO A 160 11.92 -9.55 1.26
N HIS A 161 11.28 -8.75 2.12
CA HIS A 161 11.13 -9.04 3.55
C HIS A 161 10.18 -10.21 3.85
N LYS A 162 9.31 -10.58 2.90
CA LYS A 162 8.42 -11.74 3.01
C LYS A 162 9.08 -13.05 2.56
N VAL A 163 10.23 -12.97 1.90
CA VAL A 163 10.98 -14.16 1.49
C VAL A 163 11.78 -14.66 2.71
N PRO A 164 11.68 -15.95 3.08
CA PRO A 164 12.41 -16.49 4.21
C PRO A 164 13.93 -16.28 4.07
N PRO A 165 14.64 -15.86 5.14
CA PRO A 165 16.10 -15.70 5.12
C PRO A 165 16.83 -16.97 4.69
N THR A 166 16.26 -18.15 4.97
CA THR A 166 16.77 -19.46 4.56
C THR A 166 16.78 -19.67 3.05
N ILE A 167 15.86 -19.04 2.32
CA ILE A 167 15.83 -19.05 0.85
C ILE A 167 16.80 -18.00 0.31
N ALA A 168 16.72 -16.78 0.87
CA ALA A 168 17.54 -15.66 0.42
C ALA A 168 19.05 -15.93 0.54
N SER A 169 19.49 -16.63 1.60
CA SER A 169 20.90 -16.96 1.80
C SER A 169 21.48 -17.95 0.78
N ARG A 170 20.63 -18.69 0.06
CA ARG A 170 21.00 -19.67 -0.97
C ARG A 170 20.94 -19.11 -2.38
N CYS A 171 20.50 -17.88 -2.53
CA CYS A 171 20.36 -17.23 -3.83
C CYS A 171 21.41 -16.13 -4.00
N LEU A 172 21.89 -15.94 -5.22
CA LEU A 172 22.60 -14.70 -5.55
C LEU A 172 21.57 -13.57 -5.70
N ARG A 173 21.60 -12.61 -4.77
CA ARG A 173 20.64 -11.50 -4.73
C ARG A 173 21.03 -10.37 -5.69
N PHE A 174 20.04 -9.86 -6.42
CA PHE A 174 20.13 -8.68 -7.27
C PHE A 174 19.01 -7.69 -6.92
N ASP A 175 19.39 -6.51 -6.43
CA ASP A 175 18.45 -5.44 -6.11
C ASP A 175 18.24 -4.51 -7.32
N PHE A 176 17.01 -4.49 -7.80
CA PHE A 176 16.48 -3.61 -8.83
C PHE A 176 15.97 -2.34 -8.19
N ARG A 177 16.28 -1.21 -8.81
CA ARG A 177 15.87 0.12 -8.32
C ARG A 177 14.76 0.69 -9.21
N ASN A 178 14.06 1.71 -8.74
CA ASN A 178 13.24 2.51 -9.66
C ASN A 178 14.13 3.08 -10.77
N LEU A 179 13.59 3.13 -11.99
CA LEU A 179 14.29 3.74 -13.10
C LEU A 179 14.37 5.25 -12.88
N SER A 180 15.42 5.86 -13.40
CA SER A 180 15.49 7.33 -13.43
C SER A 180 14.44 7.86 -14.40
N GLU A 181 13.93 9.06 -14.14
CA GLU A 181 13.00 9.72 -15.06
C GLU A 181 13.62 9.87 -16.45
N GLU A 182 14.92 10.21 -16.51
CA GLU A 182 15.68 10.34 -17.75
C GLU A 182 15.71 9.03 -18.57
N ASP A 183 15.97 7.88 -17.91
CA ASP A 183 15.95 6.57 -18.57
C ASP A 183 14.56 6.24 -19.14
N MET A 184 13.50 6.56 -18.39
CA MET A 184 12.12 6.33 -18.81
C MET A 184 11.71 7.24 -19.97
N ILE A 185 12.04 8.54 -19.91
CA ILE A 185 11.78 9.50 -21.01
C ILE A 185 12.47 9.04 -22.29
N ASN A 186 13.76 8.67 -22.21
CA ASN A 186 14.53 8.24 -23.37
C ASN A 186 13.91 7.01 -24.03
N LEU A 187 13.43 6.05 -23.23
CA LEU A 187 12.75 4.87 -23.75
C LEU A 187 11.37 5.21 -24.35
N LEU A 188 10.55 6.02 -23.68
CA LEU A 188 9.24 6.43 -24.22
C LEU A 188 9.39 7.23 -25.52
N LYS A 189 10.39 8.10 -25.63
CA LYS A 189 10.73 8.80 -26.88
C LYS A 189 11.08 7.81 -28.00
N LYS A 190 11.89 6.79 -27.70
CA LYS A 190 12.23 5.73 -28.67
C LYS A 190 10.98 4.97 -29.13
N VAL A 191 10.08 4.66 -28.20
CA VAL A 191 8.80 4.00 -28.48
C VAL A 191 7.92 4.88 -29.37
N CYS A 192 7.71 6.14 -29.00
CA CYS A 192 6.89 7.08 -29.77
C CYS A 192 7.41 7.23 -31.21
N LYS A 193 8.73 7.37 -31.38
CA LYS A 193 9.35 7.48 -32.70
C LYS A 193 9.11 6.24 -33.58
N HIS A 194 9.16 5.05 -32.99
CA HIS A 194 8.99 3.79 -33.72
C HIS A 194 7.51 3.51 -34.07
N GLU A 195 6.59 3.78 -33.15
CA GLU A 195 5.15 3.58 -33.40
C GLU A 195 4.52 4.73 -34.23
N GLY A 196 5.23 5.85 -34.34
CA GLY A 196 4.78 7.05 -35.03
C GLY A 196 3.79 7.88 -34.21
N PHE A 197 4.01 7.95 -32.89
CA PHE A 197 3.23 8.79 -31.97
C PHE A 197 3.83 10.18 -31.87
N SER A 198 2.98 11.19 -31.89
CA SER A 198 3.32 12.58 -31.61
C SER A 198 2.77 12.96 -30.24
N ILE A 199 3.67 13.14 -29.27
CA ILE A 199 3.35 13.55 -27.90
C ILE A 199 4.43 14.50 -27.39
N GLU A 200 4.03 15.50 -26.61
CA GLU A 200 4.95 16.47 -26.03
C GLU A 200 5.78 15.87 -24.88
N GLU A 201 7.02 16.37 -24.68
CA GLU A 201 7.90 15.82 -23.63
C GLU A 201 7.36 16.03 -22.21
N LYS A 202 6.68 17.15 -21.95
CA LYS A 202 6.01 17.39 -20.66
C LYS A 202 4.92 16.35 -20.37
N SER A 203 4.17 15.93 -21.38
CA SER A 203 3.20 14.84 -21.28
C SER A 203 3.86 13.50 -20.93
N LEU A 204 5.04 13.21 -21.48
CA LEU A 204 5.78 12.00 -21.11
C LEU A 204 6.20 12.02 -19.63
N SER A 205 6.63 13.17 -19.10
CA SER A 205 6.93 13.31 -17.67
C SER A 205 5.69 13.05 -16.80
N VAL A 206 4.51 13.50 -17.21
CA VAL A 206 3.25 13.23 -16.50
C VAL A 206 2.93 11.73 -16.46
N LEU A 207 3.08 11.02 -17.59
CA LEU A 207 2.92 9.56 -17.64
C LEU A 207 3.90 8.85 -16.70
N ILE A 208 5.15 9.30 -16.65
CA ILE A 208 6.18 8.72 -15.79
C ILE A 208 5.87 8.96 -14.32
N GLU A 209 5.48 10.18 -13.95
CA GLU A 209 5.09 10.51 -12.57
C GLU A 209 3.91 9.63 -12.12
N ALA A 210 2.87 9.52 -12.97
CA ALA A 210 1.72 8.67 -12.73
C ALA A 210 2.08 7.18 -12.60
N SER A 211 3.14 6.74 -13.29
CA SER A 211 3.64 5.36 -13.25
C SER A 211 4.46 5.01 -12.00
N GLN A 212 4.82 6.00 -11.16
CA GLN A 212 5.61 5.81 -9.94
C GLN A 212 6.93 5.04 -10.18
N GLY A 213 7.56 5.22 -11.34
CA GLY A 213 8.82 4.56 -11.72
C GLY A 213 8.65 3.16 -12.34
N SER A 214 7.42 2.73 -12.61
CA SER A 214 7.12 1.48 -13.31
C SER A 214 7.03 1.69 -14.82
N LEU A 215 8.03 1.19 -15.55
CA LEU A 215 8.05 1.29 -17.02
C LEU A 215 6.87 0.56 -17.67
N ARG A 216 6.45 -0.56 -17.08
CA ARG A 216 5.28 -1.29 -17.55
C ARG A 216 4.03 -0.41 -17.51
N ASP A 217 3.84 0.33 -16.42
CA ASP A 217 2.66 1.15 -16.25
C ASP A 217 2.75 2.41 -17.12
N ALA A 218 3.94 3.03 -17.25
CA ALA A 218 4.15 4.14 -18.20
C ALA A 218 3.82 3.77 -19.65
N LEU A 219 4.25 2.59 -20.11
CA LEU A 219 3.91 2.07 -21.44
C LEU A 219 2.42 1.74 -21.58
N THR A 220 1.78 1.26 -20.51
CA THR A 220 0.34 1.01 -20.49
C THR A 220 -0.45 2.31 -20.59
N TYR A 221 -0.04 3.35 -19.87
CA TYR A 221 -0.67 4.67 -19.95
C TYR A 221 -0.47 5.31 -21.33
N LEU A 222 0.73 5.22 -21.92
CA LEU A 222 0.97 5.70 -23.28
C LEU A 222 0.03 5.02 -24.29
N GLU A 223 -0.15 3.71 -24.18
CA GLU A 223 -1.08 2.94 -25.02
C GLU A 223 -2.55 3.33 -24.80
N GLN A 224 -2.95 3.61 -23.57
CA GLN A 224 -4.30 4.11 -23.28
C GLN A 224 -4.55 5.50 -23.88
N VAL A 225 -3.56 6.40 -23.81
CA VAL A 225 -3.64 7.73 -24.43
C VAL A 225 -3.75 7.60 -25.95
N GLU A 226 -2.98 6.69 -26.54
CA GLU A 226 -3.07 6.39 -27.97
C GLU A 226 -4.45 5.85 -28.36
N SER A 227 -5.01 4.93 -27.57
CA SER A 227 -6.34 4.39 -27.84
C SER A 227 -7.44 5.46 -27.74
N PHE A 228 -7.22 6.52 -26.97
CA PHE A 228 -8.16 7.62 -26.78
C PHE A 228 -8.01 8.72 -27.85
N ALA A 229 -6.80 9.22 -28.06
CA ALA A 229 -6.51 10.40 -28.91
C ALA A 229 -5.99 10.03 -30.32
N GLY A 230 -5.65 8.77 -30.55
CA GLY A 230 -4.93 8.33 -31.74
C GLY A 230 -3.45 8.69 -31.69
N LYS A 231 -2.83 8.84 -32.87
CA LYS A 231 -1.37 9.05 -32.99
C LYS A 231 -0.91 10.46 -32.66
N GLU A 232 -1.79 11.45 -32.71
CA GLU A 232 -1.50 12.84 -32.35
C GLU A 232 -2.13 13.14 -30.99
N MET A 233 -1.32 13.03 -29.94
CA MET A 233 -1.75 13.15 -28.56
C MET A 233 -1.49 14.57 -28.08
N LYS A 234 -2.54 15.29 -27.70
CA LYS A 234 -2.41 16.60 -27.05
C LYS A 234 -2.14 16.42 -25.57
N ASP A 235 -1.59 17.45 -24.96
CA ASP A 235 -1.26 17.46 -23.55
C ASP A 235 -2.47 17.18 -22.66
N GLU A 236 -3.63 17.72 -23.04
CA GLU A 236 -4.92 17.55 -22.36
C GLU A 236 -5.41 16.10 -22.35
N ASP A 237 -5.12 15.33 -23.41
CA ASP A 237 -5.55 13.94 -23.56
C ASP A 237 -4.92 13.05 -22.48
N VAL A 238 -3.65 13.31 -22.14
CA VAL A 238 -2.93 12.59 -21.07
C VAL A 238 -3.63 12.77 -19.74
N TYR A 239 -3.98 14.02 -19.39
CA TYR A 239 -4.69 14.30 -18.15
C TYR A 239 -6.04 13.59 -18.14
N ILE A 240 -6.83 13.72 -19.22
CA ILE A 240 -8.15 13.04 -19.40
C ILE A 240 -8.04 11.55 -19.11
N VAL A 241 -7.17 10.84 -19.82
CA VAL A 241 -7.04 9.38 -19.72
C VAL A 241 -6.56 8.93 -18.34
N LEU A 242 -5.62 9.66 -17.74
CA LEU A 242 -5.10 9.35 -16.41
C LEU A 242 -6.08 9.72 -15.28
N GLY A 243 -7.18 10.43 -15.57
CA GLY A 243 -8.13 10.85 -14.53
C GLY A 243 -7.56 11.86 -13.53
N ILE A 244 -6.44 12.50 -13.84
CA ILE A 244 -5.79 13.53 -13.01
C ILE A 244 -6.16 14.93 -13.48
N PRO A 245 -6.22 15.93 -12.57
CA PRO A 245 -6.51 17.30 -12.98
C PRO A 245 -5.36 17.90 -13.78
N SER A 246 -5.70 18.80 -14.71
CA SER A 246 -4.71 19.56 -15.46
C SER A 246 -3.99 20.59 -14.55
N PRO A 247 -2.77 21.03 -14.91
CA PRO A 247 -2.06 22.08 -14.17
C PRO A 247 -2.88 23.36 -14.05
N ASN A 248 -3.68 23.67 -15.07
CA ASN A 248 -4.60 24.80 -15.07
C ASN A 248 -5.67 24.67 -13.99
N TRP A 249 -6.31 23.50 -13.91
CA TRP A 249 -7.30 23.24 -12.87
C TRP A 249 -6.68 23.35 -11.47
N VAL A 250 -5.48 22.79 -11.27
CA VAL A 250 -4.78 22.83 -9.97
C VAL A 250 -4.46 24.27 -9.57
N ARG A 251 -3.94 25.08 -10.51
CA ARG A 251 -3.69 26.51 -10.30
C ARG A 251 -4.97 27.25 -9.93
N GLU A 252 -6.03 27.06 -10.69
CA GLU A 252 -7.28 27.80 -10.53
C GLU A 252 -7.96 27.44 -9.20
N TYR A 253 -8.04 26.16 -8.88
CA TYR A 253 -8.60 25.71 -7.59
C TYR A 253 -7.78 26.22 -6.41
N LEU A 254 -6.44 26.15 -6.48
CA LEU A 254 -5.58 26.67 -5.42
C LEU A 254 -5.71 28.19 -5.29
N GLN A 255 -5.81 28.92 -6.41
CA GLN A 255 -6.07 30.36 -6.40
C GLN A 255 -7.42 30.67 -5.73
N ASP A 256 -8.48 29.94 -6.09
CA ASP A 256 -9.81 30.16 -5.52
C ASP A 256 -9.84 29.84 -4.01
N LEU A 257 -9.08 28.83 -3.56
CA LEU A 257 -8.90 28.48 -2.15
C LEU A 257 -8.20 29.61 -1.37
N LEU A 258 -7.06 30.10 -1.91
CA LEU A 258 -6.23 31.10 -1.26
C LEU A 258 -6.88 32.49 -1.24
N LEU A 259 -7.60 32.85 -2.30
CA LEU A 259 -8.30 34.14 -2.42
C LEU A 259 -9.73 34.11 -1.88
N LYS A 260 -10.12 33.05 -1.16
CA LYS A 260 -11.43 32.89 -0.52
C LYS A 260 -12.62 33.02 -1.48
N ARG A 261 -12.51 32.44 -2.68
CA ARG A 261 -13.53 32.42 -3.73
C ARG A 261 -14.34 31.12 -3.69
N ARG A 262 -15.15 30.98 -2.65
CA ARG A 262 -15.98 29.79 -2.37
C ARG A 262 -16.78 29.28 -3.57
N GLU A 263 -17.48 30.17 -4.27
CA GLU A 263 -18.36 29.80 -5.40
C GLU A 263 -17.56 29.15 -6.54
N ASN A 264 -16.47 29.79 -6.95
CA ASN A 264 -15.56 29.22 -7.96
C ASN A 264 -14.97 27.89 -7.48
N GLY A 265 -14.50 27.82 -6.23
CA GLY A 265 -13.95 26.60 -5.66
C GLY A 265 -14.92 25.42 -5.75
N ILE A 266 -16.21 25.63 -5.45
CA ILE A 266 -17.23 24.58 -5.57
C ILE A 266 -17.50 24.20 -7.03
N ASN A 267 -17.56 25.18 -7.93
CA ASN A 267 -17.70 24.90 -9.36
C ASN A 267 -16.54 24.05 -9.90
N ARG A 268 -15.33 24.22 -9.37
CA ARG A 268 -14.17 23.37 -9.70
C ARG A 268 -14.29 21.95 -9.19
N VAL A 269 -14.91 21.75 -8.03
CA VAL A 269 -15.20 20.40 -7.52
C VAL A 269 -16.26 19.71 -8.39
N GLU A 270 -17.29 20.44 -8.83
CA GLU A 270 -18.28 19.92 -9.79
C GLU A 270 -17.63 19.56 -11.13
N GLU A 271 -16.69 20.37 -11.62
CA GLU A 271 -15.91 20.08 -12.82
C GLU A 271 -15.15 18.74 -12.69
N LEU A 272 -14.50 18.47 -11.55
CA LEU A 272 -13.84 17.18 -11.30
C LEU A 272 -14.82 16.00 -11.38
N VAL A 273 -16.02 16.15 -10.81
CA VAL A 273 -17.07 15.12 -10.86
C VAL A 273 -17.47 14.85 -12.30
N SER A 274 -17.73 15.91 -13.07
CA SER A 274 -18.17 15.81 -14.47
C SER A 274 -17.15 15.12 -15.37
N LEU A 275 -15.87 15.29 -15.07
CA LEU A 275 -14.74 14.70 -15.80
C LEU A 275 -14.29 13.34 -15.24
N GLY A 276 -14.98 12.81 -14.22
CA GLY A 276 -14.65 11.53 -13.60
C GLY A 276 -13.26 11.48 -12.96
N ARG A 277 -12.78 12.62 -12.44
CA ARG A 277 -11.42 12.77 -11.90
C ARG A 277 -11.28 12.13 -10.53
N ASP A 278 -10.08 11.65 -10.22
CA ASP A 278 -9.75 11.14 -8.88
C ASP A 278 -9.55 12.31 -7.91
N PHE A 279 -10.45 12.43 -6.92
CA PHE A 279 -10.42 13.50 -5.90
C PHE A 279 -9.16 13.49 -5.05
N ARG A 280 -8.63 12.31 -4.73
CA ARG A 280 -7.41 12.19 -3.94
C ARG A 280 -6.21 12.66 -4.75
N GLN A 281 -6.07 12.21 -5.99
CA GLN A 281 -4.99 12.68 -6.87
C GLN A 281 -5.10 14.19 -7.06
N SER A 282 -6.33 14.70 -7.15
CA SER A 282 -6.55 16.14 -7.26
C SER A 282 -6.04 16.90 -6.04
N ILE A 283 -6.40 16.48 -4.83
CA ILE A 283 -5.87 17.08 -3.60
C ILE A 283 -4.36 16.93 -3.49
N ARG A 284 -3.82 15.76 -3.81
CA ARG A 284 -2.37 15.52 -3.79
C ARG A 284 -1.61 16.50 -4.69
N GLN A 285 -2.11 16.75 -5.92
CA GLN A 285 -1.50 17.71 -6.84
C GLN A 285 -1.60 19.15 -6.31
N VAL A 286 -2.73 19.53 -5.70
CA VAL A 286 -2.90 20.83 -5.04
C VAL A 286 -1.92 20.98 -3.86
N THR A 287 -1.74 19.95 -3.03
CA THR A 287 -0.78 19.91 -1.92
C THR A 287 0.65 20.12 -2.41
N ILE A 288 1.05 19.42 -3.48
CA ILE A 288 2.39 19.55 -4.08
C ILE A 288 2.62 20.97 -4.60
N GLN A 289 1.64 21.55 -5.30
CA GLN A 289 1.75 22.90 -5.84
C GLN A 289 1.80 23.97 -4.74
N LEU A 290 1.00 23.84 -3.68
CA LEU A 290 1.08 24.75 -2.53
C LEU A 290 2.43 24.63 -1.80
N ARG A 291 2.96 23.42 -1.62
CA ARG A 291 4.30 23.22 -1.07
C ARG A 291 5.35 23.92 -1.92
N ASN A 292 5.29 23.75 -3.23
CA ASN A 292 6.22 24.39 -4.16
C ASN A 292 6.13 25.92 -4.09
N LEU A 293 4.92 26.48 -4.00
CA LEU A 293 4.68 27.92 -3.82
C LEU A 293 5.36 28.44 -2.54
N ILE A 294 5.21 27.73 -1.42
CA ILE A 294 5.85 28.09 -0.14
C ILE A 294 7.38 28.09 -0.27
N ILE A 295 7.97 27.03 -0.84
CA ILE A 295 9.43 26.91 -0.99
C ILE A 295 10.00 28.06 -1.83
N ILE A 296 9.35 28.41 -2.95
CA ILE A 296 9.78 29.53 -3.80
C ILE A 296 9.67 30.86 -3.05
N ARG A 297 8.60 31.10 -2.28
CA ARG A 297 8.44 32.32 -1.48
C ARG A 297 9.45 32.45 -0.35
N MET A 298 9.93 31.33 0.18
CA MET A 298 10.98 31.31 1.20
C MET A 298 12.40 31.50 0.61
N GLY A 299 12.54 31.59 -0.72
CA GLY A 299 13.80 31.89 -1.39
C GLY A 299 14.70 30.69 -1.67
N GLU A 300 14.23 29.45 -1.48
CA GLU A 300 14.98 28.24 -1.81
C GLU A 300 14.89 27.93 -3.32
N GLN A 301 15.76 28.55 -4.12
CA GLN A 301 15.81 28.33 -5.58
C GLN A 301 16.65 27.11 -6.03
N GLY A 302 17.09 26.27 -5.09
CA GLY A 302 18.08 25.20 -5.35
C GLY A 302 17.54 23.91 -5.97
N LYS A 303 16.22 23.76 -6.16
CA LYS A 303 15.60 22.57 -6.73
C LYS A 303 14.82 22.95 -7.99
N LYS A 304 14.74 22.04 -8.98
CA LYS A 304 13.85 22.14 -10.16
C LYS A 304 12.38 22.13 -9.71
N ILE A 305 11.94 23.19 -9.06
CA ILE A 305 10.58 23.37 -8.54
C ILE A 305 9.85 24.25 -9.53
N PHE A 306 8.82 23.68 -10.14
CA PHE A 306 7.93 24.42 -11.04
C PHE A 306 6.71 24.89 -10.26
N VAL A 307 6.44 26.19 -10.33
CA VAL A 307 5.20 26.83 -9.88
C VAL A 307 4.76 27.77 -10.98
N ASP A 308 3.46 27.82 -11.21
CA ASP A 308 2.87 28.72 -12.18
C ASP A 308 3.07 30.20 -11.77
N GLU A 309 3.62 31.02 -12.67
CA GLU A 309 3.88 32.45 -12.43
C GLU A 309 2.60 33.25 -12.13
N GLU A 310 1.47 32.86 -12.73
CA GLU A 310 0.18 33.48 -12.50
C GLU A 310 -0.30 33.19 -11.06
N LEU A 311 -0.06 31.98 -10.56
CA LEU A 311 -0.36 31.62 -9.18
C LEU A 311 0.52 32.43 -8.21
N LEU A 312 1.83 32.53 -8.49
CA LEU A 312 2.79 33.29 -7.68
C LEU A 312 2.40 34.76 -7.54
N THR A 313 2.04 35.39 -8.66
CA THR A 313 1.68 36.81 -8.73
C THR A 313 0.34 37.09 -8.06
N LYS A 314 -0.72 36.34 -8.39
CA LYS A 314 -2.07 36.62 -7.87
C LYS A 314 -2.26 36.31 -6.39
N THR A 315 -1.36 35.53 -5.79
CA THR A 315 -1.44 35.17 -4.37
C THR A 315 -0.36 35.85 -3.54
N SER A 316 0.39 36.82 -4.09
CA SER A 316 1.54 37.48 -3.44
C SER A 316 1.23 38.01 -2.05
N ASP A 317 -0.01 38.49 -1.87
CA ASP A 317 -0.47 39.15 -0.66
C ASP A 317 -0.89 38.16 0.44
N VAL A 318 -0.94 36.86 0.11
CA VAL A 318 -1.27 35.80 1.07
C VAL A 318 -0.04 35.51 1.96
N PRO A 319 -0.13 35.68 3.28
CA PRO A 319 0.97 35.43 4.20
C PRO A 319 1.44 33.97 4.17
N ILE A 320 2.75 33.75 4.35
CA ILE A 320 3.35 32.40 4.34
C ILE A 320 2.75 31.53 5.45
N GLU A 321 2.42 32.12 6.60
CA GLU A 321 1.78 31.43 7.73
C GLU A 321 0.41 30.86 7.34
N GLU A 322 -0.37 31.60 6.55
CA GLU A 322 -1.65 31.11 6.06
C GLU A 322 -1.46 29.97 5.04
N LEU A 323 -0.46 30.07 4.15
CA LEU A 323 -0.12 28.99 3.23
C LEU A 323 0.25 27.70 3.97
N ILE A 324 1.04 27.80 5.05
CA ILE A 324 1.44 26.65 5.88
C ILE A 324 0.22 26.02 6.56
N ILE A 325 -0.70 26.83 7.10
CA ILE A 325 -1.94 26.34 7.71
C ILE A 325 -2.78 25.58 6.69
N ILE A 326 -2.94 26.12 5.48
CA ILE A 326 -3.71 25.46 4.42
C ILE A 326 -3.02 24.18 3.95
N LEU A 327 -1.68 24.17 3.87
CA LEU A 327 -0.91 22.97 3.52
C LEU A 327 -1.14 21.84 4.53
N ASP A 328 -1.11 22.14 5.83
CA ASP A 328 -1.38 21.15 6.89
C ASP A 328 -2.79 20.56 6.76
N LYS A 329 -3.80 21.41 6.51
CA LYS A 329 -5.18 20.97 6.27
C LYS A 329 -5.34 20.16 4.98
N LEU A 330 -4.60 20.46 3.91
CA LEU A 330 -4.61 19.66 2.69
C LEU A 330 -4.01 18.27 2.93
N ILE A 331 -2.93 18.18 3.71
CA ILE A 331 -2.33 16.90 4.10
C ILE A 331 -3.30 16.06 4.94
N SER A 332 -4.01 16.69 5.89
CA SER A 332 -5.05 15.99 6.65
C SER A 332 -6.20 15.53 5.75
N GLN A 333 -6.62 16.37 4.80
CA GLN A 333 -7.69 16.08 3.85
C GLN A 333 -7.35 14.91 2.92
N GLU A 334 -6.10 14.80 2.45
CA GLU A 334 -5.64 13.66 1.64
C GLU A 334 -5.84 12.33 2.38
N ASN A 335 -5.62 12.34 3.70
CA ASN A 335 -5.86 11.18 4.57
C ASN A 335 -7.36 10.92 4.80
N GLU A 336 -8.19 11.94 4.99
CA GLU A 336 -9.64 11.77 5.15
C GLU A 336 -10.30 11.19 3.88
N LEU A 337 -9.90 11.69 2.71
CA LEU A 337 -10.36 11.17 1.41
C LEU A 337 -10.02 9.69 1.20
N ARG A 338 -9.01 9.16 1.91
CA ARG A 338 -8.69 7.71 1.89
C ARG A 338 -9.82 6.84 2.40
N PHE A 339 -10.50 7.31 3.44
CA PHE A 339 -11.42 6.52 4.24
C PHE A 339 -12.86 7.04 4.16
N SER A 340 -13.09 8.11 3.40
CA SER A 340 -14.41 8.69 3.22
C SER A 340 -15.32 7.77 2.41
N LEU A 341 -16.58 7.68 2.85
CA LEU A 341 -17.66 7.02 2.11
C LEU A 341 -18.15 7.86 0.92
N ASP A 342 -17.96 9.18 0.99
CA ASP A 342 -18.30 10.13 -0.07
C ASP A 342 -17.15 11.13 -0.26
N PRO A 343 -16.15 10.79 -1.10
CA PRO A 343 -15.00 11.67 -1.36
C PRO A 343 -15.38 13.04 -1.93
N ARG A 344 -16.48 13.11 -2.70
CA ARG A 344 -16.98 14.36 -3.26
C ARG A 344 -17.44 15.29 -2.14
N LEU A 345 -18.36 14.82 -1.28
CA LEU A 345 -18.86 15.62 -0.16
C LEU A 345 -17.73 16.07 0.77
N THR A 346 -16.75 15.20 1.01
CA THR A 346 -15.57 15.51 1.82
C THR A 346 -14.76 16.65 1.21
N LEU A 347 -14.54 16.65 -0.11
CA LEU A 347 -13.84 17.72 -0.81
C LEU A 347 -14.65 19.03 -0.88
N GLU A 348 -15.96 18.94 -1.13
CA GLU A 348 -16.85 20.11 -1.10
C GLU A 348 -16.81 20.78 0.28
N LEU A 349 -16.98 20.01 1.37
CA LEU A 349 -16.91 20.53 2.73
C LEU A 349 -15.57 21.21 3.04
N PHE A 350 -14.46 20.63 2.60
CA PHE A 350 -13.14 21.25 2.73
C PHE A 350 -13.08 22.60 1.99
N THR A 351 -13.51 22.62 0.73
CA THR A 351 -13.57 23.83 -0.09
C THR A 351 -14.41 24.90 0.59
N LEU A 352 -15.58 24.52 1.13
CA LEU A 352 -16.49 25.44 1.81
C LEU A 352 -15.90 26.05 3.08
N LYS A 353 -15.11 25.28 3.83
CA LYS A 353 -14.47 25.74 5.08
C LYS A 353 -13.30 26.68 4.78
N GLU A 354 -12.47 26.33 3.81
CA GLU A 354 -11.18 26.98 3.59
C GLU A 354 -11.24 28.15 2.60
N ALA A 355 -12.13 28.08 1.61
CA ALA A 355 -12.39 29.17 0.67
C ALA A 355 -13.42 30.19 1.19
N SER A 356 -13.79 30.13 2.48
CA SER A 356 -14.69 31.09 3.11
C SER A 356 -13.90 32.23 3.77
N PRO A 357 -14.30 33.51 3.59
CA PRO A 357 -13.74 34.63 4.34
C PRO A 357 -14.17 34.65 5.81
N VAL A 358 -15.18 33.86 6.17
CA VAL A 358 -15.69 33.79 7.54
C VAL A 358 -14.80 32.87 8.35
N SER A 359 -14.09 33.45 9.31
CA SER A 359 -13.38 32.70 10.36
C SER A 359 -14.32 31.64 10.95
N THR A 360 -13.94 30.37 10.82
CA THR A 360 -14.60 29.22 11.45
C THR A 360 -14.67 29.28 12.98
N LYS A 361 -14.22 30.39 13.60
CA LYS A 361 -14.55 30.75 15.00
C LYS A 361 -16.05 30.79 15.30
N LEU A 362 -16.93 30.89 14.30
CA LEU A 362 -18.38 30.92 14.52
C LEU A 362 -19.06 29.53 14.60
N LEU A 363 -18.36 28.44 14.27
CA LEU A 363 -18.92 27.08 14.36
C LEU A 363 -18.54 26.33 15.65
N THR A 364 -17.72 26.94 16.51
CA THR A 364 -17.37 26.42 17.84
C THR A 364 -18.01 27.25 18.97
N LYS A 365 -19.20 27.82 18.76
CA LYS A 365 -20.02 28.17 19.92
C LYS A 365 -20.57 26.86 20.48
N GLU A 366 -19.89 26.35 21.50
CA GLU A 366 -20.54 25.50 22.48
C GLU A 366 -21.83 26.19 22.89
N VAL A 367 -22.96 25.68 22.40
CA VAL A 367 -24.26 26.06 22.92
C VAL A 367 -24.32 25.45 24.31
N VAL A 368 -23.88 26.22 25.30
CA VAL A 368 -24.16 25.94 26.71
C VAL A 368 -25.66 26.12 26.86
N ILE A 369 -26.42 25.03 26.72
CA ILE A 369 -27.84 25.00 27.06
C ILE A 369 -27.91 25.06 28.59
N THR A 370 -28.05 26.27 29.13
CA THR A 370 -28.49 26.46 30.52
C THR A 370 -30.01 26.26 30.57
N ALA A 371 -30.44 25.00 30.69
CA ALA A 371 -31.83 24.71 31.02
C ALA A 371 -32.06 25.07 32.50
N LYS A 372 -32.72 26.22 32.74
CA LYS A 372 -33.39 26.50 34.01
C LYS A 372 -34.53 25.48 34.14
N HIS A 373 -34.46 24.64 35.17
CA HIS A 373 -35.57 23.78 35.55
C HIS A 373 -36.70 24.65 36.11
N GLU A 374 -37.79 24.80 35.35
CA GLU A 374 -39.10 25.09 35.92
C GLU A 374 -39.84 23.76 36.09
N GLU A 375 -40.29 23.52 37.32
CA GLU A 375 -41.00 22.33 37.75
C GLU A 375 -42.36 22.23 37.05
N PHE A 376 -42.56 21.16 36.28
CA PHE A 376 -43.89 20.65 35.97
C PHE A 376 -43.99 19.22 36.47
N LEU A 377 -44.67 19.08 37.62
CA LEU A 377 -45.23 17.82 38.07
C LEU A 377 -46.41 17.44 37.16
N PRO A 378 -46.49 16.17 36.74
CA PRO A 378 -47.81 15.54 36.79
C PRO A 378 -47.77 14.13 37.40
N GLU A 379 -48.57 14.02 38.45
CA GLU A 379 -49.45 12.91 38.84
C GLU A 379 -48.89 11.49 38.96
N THR A 380 -48.76 11.12 40.23
CA THR A 380 -48.62 9.78 40.78
C THR A 380 -49.84 8.90 40.46
N LYS A 381 -49.59 7.76 39.81
CA LYS A 381 -50.40 6.55 40.03
C LYS A 381 -49.61 5.56 40.86
N THR A 382 -50.12 5.34 42.06
CA THR A 382 -49.64 4.37 43.04
C THR A 382 -49.93 2.95 42.56
N ILE A 383 -48.87 2.14 42.49
CA ILE A 383 -48.94 0.69 42.67
C ILE A 383 -47.98 0.35 43.82
N SER A 384 -48.51 -0.36 44.79
CA SER A 384 -47.89 -0.85 46.03
C SER A 384 -46.67 -1.76 45.80
N PRO A 385 -45.81 -1.96 46.81
CA PRO A 385 -44.42 -2.34 46.63
C PRO A 385 -44.28 -3.83 46.36
N SER A 386 -43.65 -4.17 45.25
CA SER A 386 -43.17 -5.53 44.99
C SER A 386 -41.68 -5.49 44.71
N VAL A 387 -40.94 -5.92 45.73
CA VAL A 387 -39.63 -6.58 45.64
C VAL A 387 -38.49 -5.74 45.06
N VAL A 388 -37.66 -5.25 45.98
CA VAL A 388 -36.26 -4.88 45.74
C VAL A 388 -35.57 -6.01 44.98
N SER A 389 -35.09 -5.72 43.77
CA SER A 389 -34.05 -6.53 43.12
C SER A 389 -32.88 -5.60 42.79
N GLU A 390 -31.75 -5.87 43.41
CA GLU A 390 -30.46 -5.29 43.08
C GLU A 390 -30.19 -5.52 41.59
N THR A 391 -30.16 -4.46 40.80
CA THR A 391 -29.80 -4.56 39.38
C THR A 391 -28.28 -4.58 39.29
N THR A 392 -27.72 -5.77 39.24
CA THR A 392 -26.33 -6.00 38.88
C THR A 392 -26.10 -5.49 37.45
N PHE A 393 -25.14 -4.57 37.29
CA PHE A 393 -24.69 -4.12 35.98
C PHE A 393 -24.17 -5.32 35.17
N SER A 394 -24.63 -5.47 33.93
CA SER A 394 -24.03 -6.39 32.97
C SER A 394 -23.56 -5.65 31.73
N LEU A 395 -22.33 -5.96 31.29
CA LEU A 395 -21.73 -5.32 30.13
C LEU A 395 -22.51 -5.62 28.83
N GLU A 396 -23.15 -6.78 28.73
CA GLU A 396 -24.02 -7.12 27.60
C GLU A 396 -25.25 -6.21 27.50
N SER A 397 -25.89 -5.91 28.64
CA SER A 397 -27.04 -4.99 28.67
C SER A 397 -26.62 -3.57 28.30
N PHE A 398 -25.43 -3.14 28.74
CA PHE A 398 -24.88 -1.84 28.37
C PHE A 398 -24.54 -1.75 26.87
N LEU A 399 -23.94 -2.80 26.30
CA LEU A 399 -23.67 -2.87 24.86
C LEU A 399 -24.95 -2.84 24.02
N ASN A 400 -26.03 -3.48 24.48
CA ASN A 400 -27.32 -3.43 23.81
C ASN A 400 -27.93 -2.02 23.87
N PHE A 401 -27.82 -1.33 25.01
CA PHE A 401 -28.22 0.07 25.13
C PHE A 401 -27.45 1.00 24.16
N ILE A 402 -26.14 0.78 24.00
CA ILE A 402 -25.33 1.53 23.02
C ILE A 402 -25.77 1.25 21.57
N LYS A 403 -26.17 0.00 21.27
CA LYS A 403 -26.66 -0.37 19.93
C LYS A 403 -28.01 0.27 19.60
N GLU A 404 -28.91 0.38 20.59
CA GLU A 404 -30.23 0.99 20.41
C GLU A 404 -30.17 2.52 20.28
N THR A 405 -29.19 3.14 20.93
CA THR A 405 -28.85 4.55 20.74
C THR A 405 -28.12 4.74 19.40
N LYS A 406 -28.90 4.81 18.29
CA LYS A 406 -28.49 4.90 16.86
C LYS A 406 -27.39 5.91 16.49
N LYS A 407 -26.83 6.67 17.43
CA LYS A 407 -25.76 7.67 17.23
C LYS A 407 -24.34 7.12 17.45
N HIS A 408 -24.15 5.93 18.04
CA HIS A 408 -22.84 5.53 18.54
C HIS A 408 -22.48 4.02 18.39
N PHE A 409 -22.83 3.41 17.25
CA PHE A 409 -22.54 1.98 16.98
C PHE A 409 -21.06 1.60 17.14
N ILE A 410 -20.15 2.52 16.77
CA ILE A 410 -18.70 2.31 16.85
C ILE A 410 -18.25 2.04 18.30
N PHE A 411 -18.83 2.73 19.30
CA PHE A 411 -18.46 2.51 20.70
C PHE A 411 -18.81 1.10 21.18
N GLY A 412 -19.96 0.57 20.79
CA GLY A 412 -20.36 -0.79 21.14
C GLY A 412 -19.40 -1.84 20.58
N SER A 413 -19.00 -1.70 19.31
CA SER A 413 -18.01 -2.58 18.68
C SER A 413 -16.64 -2.48 19.36
N MET A 414 -16.18 -1.28 19.71
CA MET A 414 -14.87 -1.10 20.35
C MET A 414 -14.85 -1.60 21.80
N ILE A 415 -15.90 -1.35 22.59
CA ILE A 415 -16.02 -1.84 23.97
C ILE A 415 -16.10 -3.36 24.01
N SER A 416 -16.75 -3.99 23.02
CA SER A 416 -16.83 -5.46 22.94
C SER A 416 -15.46 -6.15 22.77
N LEU A 417 -14.42 -5.41 22.39
CA LEU A 417 -13.04 -5.90 22.28
C LEU A 417 -12.26 -5.83 23.60
N ALA A 418 -12.86 -5.32 24.68
CA ALA A 418 -12.25 -5.37 26.00
C ALA A 418 -12.09 -6.84 26.43
N ALA A 419 -10.87 -7.21 26.83
CA ALA A 419 -10.53 -8.57 27.25
C ALA A 419 -11.14 -8.91 28.62
N GLU A 420 -11.16 -7.93 29.53
CA GLU A 420 -11.76 -8.04 30.85
C GLU A 420 -12.48 -6.73 31.19
N HIS A 421 -13.45 -6.81 32.11
CA HIS A 421 -14.11 -5.65 32.66
C HIS A 421 -14.40 -5.86 34.14
N SER A 422 -14.40 -4.77 34.89
CA SER A 422 -14.90 -4.74 36.26
C SER A 422 -15.83 -3.55 36.43
N PHE A 423 -16.85 -3.72 37.25
CA PHE A 423 -17.78 -2.65 37.58
C PHE A 423 -17.95 -2.60 39.10
N THR A 424 -17.54 -1.49 39.71
CA THR A 424 -17.53 -1.29 41.17
C THR A 424 -17.87 0.17 41.46
N ASP A 425 -18.79 0.45 42.38
CA ASP A 425 -19.14 1.82 42.81
C ASP A 425 -19.45 2.80 41.66
N ASN A 426 -20.18 2.33 40.63
CA ASN A 426 -20.49 3.07 39.40
C ASN A 426 -19.31 3.39 38.48
N ASP A 427 -18.15 2.77 38.72
CA ASP A 427 -16.98 2.88 37.86
C ASP A 427 -16.80 1.62 37.02
N LEU A 428 -16.87 1.78 35.70
CA LEU A 428 -16.60 0.71 34.73
C LEU A 428 -15.12 0.77 34.34
N THR A 429 -14.36 -0.27 34.68
CA THR A 429 -13.00 -0.45 34.18
C THR A 429 -12.99 -1.47 33.04
N LEU A 430 -12.42 -1.10 31.90
CA LEU A 430 -12.24 -1.95 30.73
C LEU A 430 -10.75 -2.19 30.49
N TYR A 431 -10.38 -3.46 30.30
CA TYR A 431 -9.01 -3.89 30.10
C TYR A 431 -8.79 -4.35 28.66
N PHE A 432 -7.80 -3.79 27.97
CA PHE A 432 -7.45 -4.15 26.59
C PHE A 432 -6.05 -4.77 26.53
N ARG A 433 -5.83 -5.70 25.58
CA ARG A 433 -4.50 -6.26 25.34
C ARG A 433 -3.72 -5.34 24.39
N VAL A 434 -2.43 -5.61 24.22
CA VAL A 434 -1.52 -4.77 23.43
C VAL A 434 -1.95 -4.66 21.96
N LYS A 435 -2.57 -5.71 21.41
CA LYS A 435 -3.04 -5.74 20.01
C LYS A 435 -4.26 -4.83 19.76
N GLU A 436 -4.98 -4.41 20.79
CA GLU A 436 -6.12 -3.47 20.70
C GLU A 436 -5.72 -2.01 21.06
N LYS A 437 -4.44 -1.66 20.93
CA LYS A 437 -3.91 -0.32 21.23
C LYS A 437 -4.67 0.82 20.50
N PRO A 438 -4.94 0.75 19.19
CA PRO A 438 -5.67 1.81 18.47
C PRO A 438 -7.09 2.04 18.97
N GLN A 439 -7.78 0.98 19.43
CA GLN A 439 -9.16 1.04 19.92
C GLN A 439 -9.22 1.72 21.29
N LEU A 440 -8.25 1.43 22.18
CA LEU A 440 -8.12 2.12 23.46
C LEU A 440 -7.81 3.62 23.26
N GLU A 441 -6.94 3.97 22.31
CA GLU A 441 -6.63 5.37 21.98
C GLU A 441 -7.85 6.13 21.42
N PHE A 442 -8.73 5.46 20.69
CA PHE A 442 -9.99 6.05 20.23
C PHE A 442 -10.98 6.24 21.38
N LEU A 443 -11.20 5.20 22.20
CA LEU A 443 -12.12 5.26 23.34
C LEU A 443 -11.67 6.26 24.41
N SER A 444 -10.35 6.46 24.58
CA SER A 444 -9.83 7.45 25.54
C SER A 444 -10.07 8.89 25.11
N LYS A 445 -10.01 9.19 23.81
CA LYS A 445 -10.37 10.51 23.26
C LYS A 445 -11.85 10.84 23.44
N GLU A 446 -12.70 9.82 23.42
CA GLU A 446 -14.17 9.94 23.53
C GLU A 446 -14.71 9.61 24.94
N LYS A 447 -13.84 9.53 25.94
CA LYS A 447 -14.18 9.10 27.30
C LYS A 447 -15.37 9.85 27.91
N SER A 448 -15.44 11.18 27.73
CA SER A 448 -16.54 11.99 28.27
C SER A 448 -17.91 11.62 27.71
N ASN A 449 -17.98 11.22 26.42
CA ASN A 449 -19.24 10.78 25.81
C ASN A 449 -19.65 9.41 26.33
N LEU A 450 -18.69 8.50 26.52
CA LEU A 450 -18.93 7.17 27.09
C LEU A 450 -19.43 7.24 28.54
N GLU A 451 -18.87 8.14 29.36
CA GLU A 451 -19.30 8.35 30.75
C GLU A 451 -20.73 8.89 30.84
N LYS A 452 -21.13 9.78 29.92
CA LYS A 452 -22.52 10.24 29.81
C LYS A 452 -23.46 9.08 29.46
N MET A 453 -23.10 8.25 28.49
CA MET A 453 -23.91 7.09 28.10
C MET A 453 -24.03 6.06 29.23
N LEU A 454 -22.95 5.82 29.98
CA LEU A 454 -22.98 4.95 31.16
C LEU A 454 -23.85 5.54 32.26
N SER A 455 -23.75 6.86 32.50
CA SER A 455 -24.56 7.55 33.50
C SER A 455 -26.05 7.57 33.12
N GLU A 456 -26.39 7.67 31.83
CA GLU A 456 -27.76 7.51 31.33
C GLU A 456 -28.28 6.08 31.52
N PHE A 457 -27.43 5.08 31.28
CA PHE A 457 -27.79 3.67 31.42
C PHE A 457 -28.07 3.28 32.89
N ILE A 458 -27.19 3.68 33.81
CA ILE A 458 -27.28 3.31 35.23
C ILE A 458 -28.13 4.32 36.03
N LYS A 459 -28.45 5.48 35.44
CA LYS A 459 -29.19 6.60 36.05
C LYS A 459 -28.49 7.23 37.26
N THR A 460 -27.17 7.03 37.36
CA THR A 460 -26.30 7.60 38.39
C THR A 460 -25.00 8.10 37.75
N PRO A 461 -24.34 9.14 38.31
CA PRO A 461 -23.03 9.57 37.83
C PRO A 461 -22.05 8.41 37.85
N SER A 462 -21.42 8.13 36.70
CA SER A 462 -20.58 6.95 36.50
C SER A 462 -19.31 7.32 35.74
N THR A 463 -18.17 6.72 36.06
CA THR A 463 -16.90 6.97 35.35
C THR A 463 -16.38 5.75 34.61
N ILE A 464 -15.52 5.97 33.62
CA ILE A 464 -14.94 4.89 32.81
C ILE A 464 -13.41 4.93 32.88
N SER A 465 -12.81 3.82 33.28
CA SER A 465 -11.36 3.62 33.29
C SER A 465 -10.94 2.66 32.18
N LEU A 466 -10.06 3.09 31.28
CA LEU A 466 -9.52 2.25 30.20
C LEU A 466 -8.07 1.89 30.53
N LYS A 467 -7.74 0.61 30.68
CA LYS A 467 -6.41 0.14 31.10
C LYS A 467 -5.85 -0.90 30.14
N TYR A 468 -4.52 -0.94 30.04
CA TYR A 468 -3.81 -2.05 29.41
C TYR A 468 -3.60 -3.18 30.40
N ILE A 469 -3.66 -4.41 29.90
CA ILE A 469 -3.07 -5.57 30.57
C ILE A 469 -1.59 -5.62 30.17
N PRO A 470 -0.63 -5.38 31.09
CA PRO A 470 0.78 -5.49 30.78
C PRO A 470 1.15 -6.95 30.49
N GLU A 471 1.84 -7.21 29.37
CA GLU A 471 2.45 -8.51 29.10
C GLU A 471 3.60 -8.74 30.09
N LYS A 472 3.46 -9.72 30.99
CA LYS A 472 4.58 -10.17 31.83
C LYS A 472 5.56 -10.97 30.97
N SER A 473 6.71 -10.39 30.70
CA SER A 473 7.93 -11.13 30.33
C SER A 473 8.37 -12.01 31.51
N SER A 474 8.76 -13.25 31.21
CA SER A 474 9.39 -14.26 32.09
C SER A 474 8.59 -14.74 33.31
N ASP A 475 7.70 -15.70 33.06
CA ASP A 475 7.51 -16.98 33.81
C ASP A 475 6.13 -17.51 33.42
N PHE A 476 6.03 -18.06 32.21
CA PHE A 476 4.86 -18.81 31.78
C PHE A 476 5.10 -20.26 32.21
N ASP A 477 4.54 -20.67 33.35
CA ASP A 477 4.48 -22.10 33.65
C ASP A 477 3.44 -22.73 32.71
N LEU A 478 3.93 -23.26 31.59
CA LEU A 478 3.12 -23.93 30.56
C LEU A 478 2.23 -25.04 31.14
N ARG A 479 2.49 -25.52 32.36
CA ARG A 479 1.64 -26.48 33.07
C ARG A 479 0.32 -25.90 33.55
N GLU A 480 0.18 -24.58 33.68
CA GLU A 480 -1.06 -23.92 34.08
C GLU A 480 -1.96 -23.57 32.91
N ASP A 481 -1.43 -23.63 31.69
CA ASP A 481 -2.19 -23.42 30.46
C ASP A 481 -3.24 -24.54 30.28
N THR A 482 -4.49 -24.13 30.08
CA THR A 482 -5.65 -25.03 29.97
C THR A 482 -5.57 -25.97 28.77
N ILE A 483 -4.89 -25.57 27.69
CA ILE A 483 -4.66 -26.38 26.50
C ILE A 483 -3.58 -27.42 26.79
N VAL A 484 -2.51 -27.01 27.47
CA VAL A 484 -1.41 -27.92 27.84
C VAL A 484 -1.86 -28.95 28.88
N LYS A 485 -2.68 -28.57 29.86
CA LYS A 485 -3.30 -29.53 30.80
C LYS A 485 -4.14 -30.58 30.09
N LYS A 486 -5.00 -30.14 29.15
CA LYS A 486 -5.79 -31.06 28.32
C LYS A 486 -4.91 -31.97 27.47
N ALA A 487 -3.83 -31.46 26.91
CA ALA A 487 -2.89 -32.27 26.12
C ALA A 487 -2.15 -33.30 26.99
N LEU A 488 -1.70 -32.92 28.19
CA LEU A 488 -1.05 -33.84 29.12
C LEU A 488 -2.01 -34.94 29.62
N GLU A 489 -3.28 -34.61 29.87
CA GLU A 489 -4.34 -35.60 30.18
C GLU A 489 -4.68 -36.52 29.00
N LEU A 490 -4.73 -35.97 27.77
CA LEU A 490 -5.08 -36.74 26.57
C LEU A 490 -3.98 -37.71 26.11
N PHE A 491 -2.72 -37.41 26.40
CA PHE A 491 -1.57 -38.14 25.85
C PHE A 491 -0.66 -38.80 26.91
N GLU A 492 -1.06 -38.81 28.19
CA GLU A 492 -0.29 -39.37 29.32
C GLU A 492 1.19 -38.88 29.39
N GLY A 493 1.44 -37.65 28.94
CA GLY A 493 2.78 -37.09 28.83
C GLY A 493 3.30 -36.47 30.14
N SER A 494 4.63 -36.39 30.29
CA SER A 494 5.28 -35.63 31.37
C SER A 494 6.07 -34.44 30.80
N SER A 495 6.18 -33.33 31.54
CA SER A 495 6.85 -32.11 31.09
C SER A 495 8.29 -32.03 31.59
N LEU A 496 9.24 -31.86 30.67
CA LEU A 496 10.67 -31.64 30.94
C LEU A 496 11.00 -30.14 30.85
N ILE A 497 11.65 -29.61 31.89
CA ILE A 497 12.13 -28.22 31.92
C ILE A 497 13.58 -28.22 31.45
N VAL A 498 13.84 -27.66 30.27
CA VAL A 498 15.21 -27.44 29.77
C VAL A 498 15.57 -25.98 30.00
N ARG A 499 16.51 -25.72 30.91
CA ARG A 499 17.08 -24.38 31.10
C ARG A 499 18.31 -24.24 30.20
N LYS A 500 18.39 -23.12 29.46
CA LYS A 500 19.64 -22.68 28.84
C LYS A 500 20.62 -22.32 29.96
N VAL A 501 21.81 -22.90 29.94
CA VAL A 501 22.92 -22.42 30.76
C VAL A 501 23.58 -21.31 29.93
N ASP A 502 23.46 -20.07 30.38
CA ASP A 502 24.21 -18.96 29.81
C ASP A 502 25.64 -19.05 30.32
N ASN A 503 26.57 -19.37 29.41
CA ASN A 503 28.00 -19.28 29.66
C ASN A 503 28.41 -17.81 29.57
N ASP A 504 28.51 -17.16 30.72
CA ASP A 504 29.37 -16.00 30.92
C ASP A 504 29.76 -15.93 32.41
N GLU A 505 30.79 -16.71 32.78
CA GLU A 505 31.88 -16.34 33.68
C GLU A 505 32.84 -17.54 33.89
N LYS A 506 34.00 -17.49 33.24
CA LYS A 506 35.24 -18.28 33.43
C LYS A 506 35.22 -19.81 33.39
#